data_AF-A0A948UZG1-F1
#
_entry.id   AF-A0A948UZG1-F1
#
_cell.length_a   1.000
_cell.length_b   1.000
_cell.length_c   1.000
_cell.angle_alpha   90.00
_cell.angle_beta   90.00
_cell.angle_gamma   90.00
#
_symmetry.space_group_name_H-M   'P 1'
#
loop_
_entity.id
_entity.type
_entity.pdbx_description
1 polymer ?
#
loop_
_entity_poly.entity_id
_entity_poly.type
_entity_poly.pdbx_seq_one_letter_code
_entity_poly.pdbx_strand_id
1 'polypeptide(L)'
;MLRCQIIHGPWNEVANAIIRDLHEDGARLRLMVRVALTGRLRLQVQPSGALHLADIVWQRGDEVGVRLIATLDDPVERQIEELRRAAAALRQSRRGISDDGY
;
A
#
# COMPACT_ATOMS: atom_id res chain seq x y z
N MET A 1 -11.49 4.24 -13.35
CA MET A 1 -10.47 3.21 -13.62
C MET A 1 -9.55 3.16 -12.41
N LEU A 2 -9.53 2.06 -11.67
CA LEU A 2 -8.72 1.90 -10.46
C LEU A 2 -7.28 1.57 -10.83
N ARG A 3 -6.31 2.32 -10.28
CA ARG A 3 -4.89 2.07 -10.48
C ARG A 3 -4.34 1.34 -9.26
N CYS A 4 -3.31 0.53 -9.47
CA CYS A 4 -2.59 -0.10 -8.38
C CYS A 4 -1.09 -0.20 -8.68
N GLN A 5 -0.31 -0.21 -7.60
CA GLN A 5 1.09 -0.56 -7.62
C GLN A 5 1.25 -1.98 -7.10
N ILE A 6 1.98 -2.79 -7.87
CA ILE A 6 2.32 -4.16 -7.53
C ILE A 6 3.74 -4.15 -6.99
N ILE A 7 3.90 -4.52 -5.73
CA ILE A 7 5.20 -4.71 -5.10
C ILE A 7 5.48 -6.21 -5.08
N HIS A 8 6.55 -6.63 -5.73
CA HIS A 8 6.90 -8.04 -5.91
C HIS A 8 8.40 -8.27 -5.71
N GLY A 9 8.80 -9.54 -5.69
CA GLY A 9 10.21 -9.94 -5.64
C GLY A 9 10.92 -9.65 -4.31
N PRO A 10 12.18 -10.11 -4.18
CA PRO A 10 12.97 -9.95 -2.95
C PRO A 10 13.48 -8.52 -2.73
N TRP A 11 13.45 -7.66 -3.77
CA TRP A 11 13.97 -6.30 -3.71
C TRP A 11 12.86 -5.25 -3.66
N ASN A 12 11.60 -5.67 -3.48
CA ASN A 12 10.41 -4.82 -3.54
C ASN A 12 10.31 -4.07 -4.88
N GLU A 13 10.54 -4.77 -5.98
CA GLU A 13 10.32 -4.26 -7.32
C GLU A 13 8.87 -3.78 -7.49
N VAL A 14 8.69 -2.63 -8.14
CA VAL A 14 7.37 -1.98 -8.30
C VAL A 14 6.94 -1.98 -9.77
N ALA A 15 5.75 -2.52 -10.03
CA ALA A 15 5.10 -2.47 -11.34
C ALA A 15 3.75 -1.74 -11.25
N ASN A 16 3.46 -0.89 -12.23
CA ASN A 16 2.17 -0.20 -12.31
C ASN A 16 1.15 -1.06 -13.05
N ALA A 17 -0.06 -1.12 -12.52
CA ALA A 17 -1.16 -1.86 -13.12
C ALA A 17 -2.51 -1.17 -12.95
N ILE A 18 -3.48 -1.62 -13.73
CA ILE A 18 -4.86 -1.16 -13.70
C ILE A 18 -5.74 -2.32 -13.26
N ILE A 19 -6.57 -2.10 -12.25
CA ILE A 19 -7.59 -3.06 -11.83
C ILE A 19 -8.73 -3.01 -12.86
N ARG A 20 -8.99 -4.13 -13.53
CA ARG A 20 -10.05 -4.29 -14.53
C ARG A 20 -11.32 -4.83 -13.90
N ASP A 21 -11.19 -5.88 -13.10
CA ASP A 21 -12.29 -6.50 -12.38
C ASP A 21 -11.84 -6.75 -10.93
N LEU A 22 -12.64 -6.32 -9.97
CA LEU A 22 -12.41 -6.54 -8.55
C LEU A 22 -13.56 -7.39 -8.01
N HIS A 23 -13.22 -8.50 -7.40
CA HIS A 23 -14.13 -9.41 -6.70
C HIS A 23 -13.67 -9.54 -5.24
N GLU A 24 -14.52 -10.08 -4.37
CA GLU A 24 -14.20 -10.28 -2.95
C GLU A 24 -12.92 -11.12 -2.73
N ASP A 25 -12.72 -12.15 -3.56
CA ASP A 25 -11.61 -13.10 -3.43
C ASP A 25 -10.46 -12.85 -4.41
N GLY A 26 -10.57 -11.88 -5.31
CA GLY A 26 -9.63 -11.78 -6.42
C GLY A 26 -9.78 -10.56 -7.28
N ALA A 27 -8.78 -10.33 -8.13
CA ALA A 27 -8.83 -9.24 -9.09
C ALA A 27 -8.18 -9.65 -10.42
N ARG A 28 -8.67 -9.06 -11.50
CA ARG A 28 -7.97 -9.03 -12.78
C ARG A 28 -7.23 -7.70 -12.93
N LEU A 29 -5.93 -7.79 -13.13
CA LEU A 29 -5.03 -6.66 -13.31
C LEU A 29 -4.53 -6.61 -14.74
N ARG A 30 -4.32 -5.40 -15.25
CA ARG A 30 -3.62 -5.16 -16.50
C ARG A 30 -2.34 -4.37 -16.23
N LEU A 31 -1.19 -4.98 -16.48
CA LEU A 31 0.12 -4.38 -16.32
C LEU A 31 0.34 -3.27 -17.34
N MET A 32 0.95 -2.16 -16.91
CA MET A 32 1.38 -1.09 -17.82
C MET A 32 2.70 -1.45 -18.52
N VAL A 33 3.52 -2.30 -17.90
CA VAL A 33 4.79 -2.80 -18.45
C VAL A 33 4.78 -4.32 -18.34
N ARG A 34 5.25 -5.01 -19.38
CA ARG A 34 5.38 -6.47 -19.34
C ARG A 34 6.48 -6.86 -18.37
N VAL A 35 6.10 -7.50 -17.28
CA VAL A 35 6.98 -8.11 -16.29
C VAL A 35 6.40 -9.45 -15.89
N ALA A 36 7.25 -10.46 -15.70
CA ALA A 36 6.82 -11.76 -15.18
C ALA A 36 6.62 -11.64 -13.67
N LEU A 37 5.40 -11.86 -13.21
CA LEU A 37 5.06 -11.86 -11.79
C LEU A 37 4.86 -13.30 -11.33
N THR A 38 5.45 -13.66 -10.20
CA THR A 38 5.33 -15.00 -9.64
C THR A 38 5.12 -14.95 -8.14
N GLY A 39 4.40 -15.96 -7.62
CA GLY A 39 4.19 -16.13 -6.20
C GLY A 39 3.30 -15.05 -5.57
N ARG A 40 3.69 -14.63 -4.37
CA ARG A 40 2.97 -13.68 -3.53
C ARG A 40 3.44 -12.26 -3.77
N LEU A 41 2.51 -11.33 -3.81
CA LEU A 41 2.76 -9.91 -4.06
C LEU A 41 1.91 -9.03 -3.15
N ARG A 42 2.23 -7.74 -3.11
CA ARG A 42 1.42 -6.73 -2.45
C ARG A 42 0.83 -5.78 -3.49
N LEU A 43 -0.46 -5.47 -3.34
CA LEU A 43 -1.22 -4.60 -4.22
C LEU A 43 -1.59 -3.34 -3.44
N GLN A 44 -1.01 -2.21 -3.81
CA GLN A 44 -1.43 -0.92 -3.26
C GLN A 44 -2.42 -0.26 -4.21
N VAL A 45 -3.67 -0.14 -3.78
CA VAL A 45 -4.76 0.44 -4.57
C VAL A 45 -4.77 1.95 -4.42
N GLN A 46 -4.86 2.68 -5.53
CA GLN A 46 -4.93 4.14 -5.55
C GLN A 46 -6.34 4.61 -5.92
N PRO A 47 -6.84 5.71 -5.32
CA PRO A 47 -6.14 6.61 -4.40
C PRO A 47 -6.25 6.24 -2.92
N SER A 48 -6.96 5.16 -2.56
CA SER A 48 -7.22 4.80 -1.15
C SER A 48 -5.97 4.50 -0.34
N GLY A 49 -4.89 4.06 -1.00
CA GLY A 49 -3.68 3.57 -0.35
C GLY A 49 -3.85 2.18 0.27
N ALA A 50 -4.99 1.52 0.06
CA ALA A 50 -5.28 0.20 0.62
C ALA A 50 -4.25 -0.81 0.11
N LEU A 51 -3.68 -1.59 1.03
CA LEU A 51 -2.66 -2.60 0.72
C LEU A 51 -3.27 -3.99 0.85
N HIS A 52 -3.27 -4.76 -0.24
CA HIS A 52 -3.71 -6.15 -0.22
C HIS A 52 -2.54 -7.09 -0.45
N LEU A 53 -2.51 -8.18 0.30
CA LEU A 53 -1.66 -9.32 0.01
C LEU A 53 -2.39 -10.20 -1.00
N ALA A 54 -1.72 -10.60 -2.08
CA ALA A 54 -2.34 -11.43 -3.10
C ALA A 54 -1.37 -12.46 -3.68
N ASP A 55 -1.91 -13.60 -4.12
CA ASP A 55 -1.16 -14.65 -4.81
C ASP A 55 -1.50 -14.62 -6.31
N ILE A 56 -0.49 -14.72 -7.17
CA ILE A 56 -0.67 -14.85 -8.63
C ILE A 56 -1.34 -16.20 -8.92
N VAL A 57 -2.50 -16.18 -9.58
CA VAL A 57 -3.22 -17.40 -10.02
C VAL A 57 -2.89 -17.72 -11.46
N TRP A 58 -2.81 -16.70 -12.30
CA TRP A 58 -2.44 -16.84 -13.71
C TRP A 58 -1.87 -15.52 -14.25
N GLN A 59 -1.06 -15.62 -15.30
CA GLN A 59 -0.61 -14.47 -16.08
C GLN A 59 -0.63 -14.82 -17.57
N ARG A 60 -1.18 -13.92 -18.38
CA ARG A 60 -1.20 -14.04 -19.85
C ARG A 60 -0.89 -12.69 -20.47
N GLY A 61 0.35 -12.49 -20.90
CA GLY A 61 0.80 -11.23 -21.47
C GLY A 61 0.81 -10.11 -20.43
N ASP A 62 0.05 -9.04 -20.68
CA ASP A 62 -0.15 -7.93 -19.74
C ASP A 62 -1.34 -8.13 -18.79
N GLU A 63 -2.09 -9.23 -18.91
CA GLU A 63 -3.16 -9.55 -17.97
C GLU A 63 -2.69 -10.53 -16.87
N VAL A 64 -3.09 -10.23 -15.64
CA VAL A 64 -2.73 -11.00 -14.45
C VAL A 64 -3.97 -11.23 -13.61
N GLY A 65 -4.22 -12.48 -13.24
CA GLY A 65 -5.21 -12.85 -12.25
C GLY A 65 -4.56 -13.05 -10.89
N VAL A 66 -5.11 -12.39 -9.87
CA VAL A 66 -4.65 -12.50 -8.49
C VAL A 66 -5.79 -12.98 -7.59
N ARG A 67 -5.44 -13.77 -6.57
CA ARG A 67 -6.32 -14.10 -5.44
C ARG A 67 -5.95 -13.21 -4.27
N LEU A 68 -6.91 -12.44 -3.75
CA LEU A 68 -6.72 -11.61 -2.57
C LEU A 68 -6.69 -12.52 -1.34
N ILE A 69 -5.65 -12.39 -0.53
CA ILE A 69 -5.41 -13.22 0.66
C ILE A 69 -5.79 -12.47 1.93
N ALA A 70 -5.38 -11.20 2.01
CA ALA A 70 -5.67 -10.34 3.15
C ALA A 70 -5.61 -8.87 2.74
N THR A 71 -6.42 -8.04 3.39
CA THR A 71 -6.25 -6.59 3.38
C THR A 71 -5.42 -6.22 4.61
N LEU A 72 -4.31 -5.54 4.38
CA LEU A 72 -3.50 -4.95 5.43
C LEU A 72 -4.10 -3.58 5.73
N ASP A 73 -4.93 -3.52 6.76
CA ASP A 73 -5.48 -2.27 7.26
C ASP A 73 -4.37 -1.44 7.92
N ASP A 74 -4.29 -0.19 7.45
CA ASP A 74 -3.32 0.88 7.69
C ASP A 74 -1.87 0.67 7.20
N PRO A 75 -1.36 1.57 6.32
CA PRO A 75 0.06 1.62 6.06
C PRO A 75 0.73 2.10 7.34
N VAL A 76 1.65 1.29 7.86
CA VAL A 76 2.54 1.62 8.99
C VAL A 76 3.10 3.05 8.89
N GLU A 77 3.29 3.57 7.68
CA GLU A 77 3.68 4.96 7.41
C GLU A 77 2.71 6.01 7.96
N ARG A 78 1.39 5.79 7.89
CA ARG A 78 0.37 6.70 8.45
C ARG A 78 0.43 6.69 9.98
N GLN A 79 0.59 5.52 10.59
CA GLN A 79 0.80 5.39 12.03
C GLN A 79 2.13 6.02 12.48
N ILE A 80 3.21 5.83 11.72
CA ILE A 80 4.51 6.48 12.01
C ILE A 80 4.38 8.01 11.90
N GLU A 81 3.69 8.51 10.88
CA GLU A 81 3.48 9.94 10.69
C GLU A 81 2.59 10.54 11.79
N GLU A 82 1.52 9.86 12.19
CA GLU A 82 0.68 10.27 13.31
C GLU A 82 1.45 10.27 14.64
N LEU A 83 2.25 9.23 14.89
CA LEU A 83 3.14 9.18 16.05
C LEU A 83 4.17 10.30 16.04
N ARG A 84 4.74 10.64 14.88
CA ARG A 84 5.66 11.78 14.73
C ARG A 84 4.98 13.12 15.01
N ARG A 85 3.76 13.33 14.49
CA ARG A 85 2.98 14.55 14.75
C ARG A 85 2.61 14.69 16.22
N ALA A 86 2.14 13.61 16.85
CA ALA A 86 1.82 13.59 18.27
C ALA A 86 3.04 13.90 19.13
N ALA A 87 4.21 13.32 18.80
CA ALA A 87 5.46 13.59 19.49
C ALA A 87 5.94 15.05 19.33
N ALA A 88 5.73 15.66 18.16
CA ALA A 88 6.07 17.06 17.92
C ALA A 88 5.18 18.02 18.75
N ALA A 89 3.88 17.74 18.84
CA ALA A 89 2.93 18.53 19.63
C ALA A 89 3.25 18.50 21.14
N LEU A 90 3.60 17.32 21.67
CA LEU A 90 4.01 17.16 23.08
C LEU A 90 5.31 17.90 23.44
N ARG A 91 6.22 18.09 22.48
CA ARG A 91 7.45 18.88 22.68
C ARG A 91 7.18 20.39 22.75
N GLN A 92 6.14 20.87 22.06
CA GLN A 92 5.78 22.29 22.06
C GLN A 92 5.02 22.70 23.34
N SER A 93 4.12 21.86 23.85
CA SER A 93 3.37 22.13 25.09
C SER A 93 4.28 22.19 26.32
N ARG A 94 5.36 21.41 26.36
CA ARG A 94 6.33 21.40 27.45
C ARG A 94 7.28 22.61 27.48
N ARG A 95 7.27 23.44 26.42
CA ARG A 95 8.10 24.65 26.29
C ARG A 95 7.34 25.94 26.64
N GLY A 96 6.02 25.86 26.87
CA GLY A 96 5.16 26.98 27.26
C GLY A 96 4.84 27.05 28.75
N ILE A 97 5.39 26.16 29.58
CA ILE A 97 5.28 26.21 31.04
C ILE A 97 6.66 26.58 31.57
N SER A 98 6.92 27.90 31.65
CA SER A 98 7.91 28.60 32.48
C SER A 98 8.30 29.91 31.78
N ASP A 99 7.65 31.02 32.15
CA ASP A 99 8.32 32.20 32.71
C ASP A 99 7.27 33.26 33.11
N ASP A 100 6.67 33.11 34.30
CA ASP A 100 5.97 34.19 35.00
C ASP A 100 6.16 33.93 36.51
N GLY A 101 7.41 34.06 36.95
CA GLY A 101 7.81 34.01 38.36
C GLY A 101 8.15 35.41 38.87
N TYR A 102 7.18 35.99 39.58
CA TYR A 102 7.22 37.06 40.61
C TYR A 102 8.44 37.99 40.71
#